data_AF-A0A7S3UJN4-F1
#
_entry.id   AF-A0A7S3UJN4-F1
#
_cell.length_a   1.000
_cell.length_b   1.000
_cell.length_c   1.000
_cell.angle_alpha   90.00
_cell.angle_beta   90.00
_cell.angle_gamma   90.00
#
_symmetry.space_group_name_H-M   'P 1'
#
loop_
_entity.id
_entity.type
_entity.pdbx_description
1 polymer ?
#
loop_
_entity_poly.entity_id
_entity_poly.type
_entity_poly.pdbx_seq_one_letter_code
_entity_poly.pdbx_strand_id
1 'polypeptide(L)'
;RGQSYELPRSHFGSREARDRPVPTTRPAAMAKHHPDLIMCRKQPGIAIGRLCEKCDGKCVVCDSYVRPDTIVRICDECNYGSYQGRCVICGGAGISDAYYCKECVQCEKDRDGCPKIVNLGSAKTDLFYERKKYGFKRR
;
A
#
# COMPACT_ATOMS: atom_id res chain seq x y z
N ARG A 1 -44.77 44.12 -43.67
CA ARG A 1 -44.20 43.85 -42.33
C ARG A 1 -45.16 42.91 -41.62
N GLY A 2 -44.78 41.66 -41.42
CA GLY A 2 -45.63 40.65 -40.78
C GLY A 2 -44.90 39.32 -40.84
N GLN A 3 -44.24 38.99 -39.73
CA GLN A 3 -43.40 37.81 -39.56
C GLN A 3 -44.29 36.58 -39.38
N SER A 4 -44.03 35.55 -40.17
CA SER A 4 -44.76 34.29 -40.16
C SER A 4 -43.98 33.24 -39.37
N TYR A 5 -44.48 33.00 -38.15
CA TYR A 5 -44.58 31.75 -37.38
C TYR A 5 -43.40 30.76 -37.29
N GLU A 6 -43.08 30.47 -36.03
CA GLU A 6 -42.08 29.56 -35.50
C GLU A 6 -42.45 28.08 -35.66
N LEU A 7 -41.46 27.20 -35.86
CA LEU A 7 -41.58 25.74 -35.79
C LEU A 7 -40.83 25.22 -34.53
N PRO A 8 -41.47 24.41 -33.68
CA PRO A 8 -40.87 23.97 -32.42
C PRO A 8 -39.93 22.76 -32.58
N ARG A 9 -38.74 22.84 -31.97
CA ARG A 9 -37.83 21.71 -31.74
C ARG A 9 -38.40 20.80 -30.65
N SER A 10 -38.82 19.61 -31.04
CA SER A 10 -39.14 18.50 -30.14
C SER A 10 -37.86 17.81 -29.65
N HIS A 11 -37.51 17.98 -28.37
CA HIS A 11 -36.56 17.11 -27.70
C HIS A 11 -37.20 16.48 -26.47
N PHE A 12 -37.60 15.22 -26.69
CA PHE A 12 -37.57 14.05 -25.80
C PHE A 12 -37.76 14.28 -24.29
N GLY A 13 -38.91 13.79 -23.82
CA GLY A 13 -39.21 13.60 -22.41
C GLY A 13 -38.42 12.47 -21.73
N SER A 14 -38.14 12.72 -20.46
CA SER A 14 -38.45 11.86 -19.31
C SER A 14 -38.30 10.35 -19.46
N ARG A 15 -37.21 9.80 -18.88
CA ARG A 15 -37.24 8.52 -18.17
C ARG A 15 -36.39 8.58 -16.91
N GLU A 16 -37.10 8.70 -15.80
CA GLU A 16 -36.66 8.38 -14.45
C GLU A 16 -36.23 6.90 -14.33
N ALA A 17 -35.53 6.63 -13.23
CA ALA A 17 -35.28 5.32 -12.62
C ALA A 17 -34.18 4.45 -13.24
N ARG A 18 -33.00 4.49 -12.58
CA ARG A 18 -32.36 3.31 -11.94
C ARG A 18 -31.12 3.75 -11.16
N ASP A 19 -31.31 4.59 -10.14
CA ASP A 19 -30.37 4.65 -9.02
C ASP A 19 -30.52 3.35 -8.21
N ARG A 20 -29.77 2.32 -8.61
CA ARG A 20 -29.50 1.19 -7.72
C ARG A 20 -28.50 1.68 -6.67
N PRO A 21 -28.82 1.61 -5.36
CA PRO A 21 -27.80 1.81 -4.35
C PRO A 21 -26.78 0.67 -4.48
N VAL A 22 -25.55 1.03 -4.84
CA VAL A 22 -24.39 0.12 -4.78
C VAL A 22 -24.25 -0.32 -3.32
N PRO A 23 -24.21 -1.63 -3.01
CA PRO A 23 -24.01 -2.07 -1.63
C PRO A 23 -22.65 -1.57 -1.13
N THR A 24 -22.67 -0.64 -0.18
CA THR A 24 -21.51 -0.06 0.50
C THR A 24 -20.97 -0.99 1.58
N THR A 25 -20.96 -2.31 1.35
CA THR A 25 -20.13 -3.21 2.15
C THR A 25 -18.69 -3.07 1.66
N ARG A 26 -18.06 -1.92 1.99
CA ARG A 26 -16.61 -1.83 2.04
C ARG A 26 -16.17 -2.91 3.02
N PRO A 27 -15.50 -4.00 2.60
CA PRO A 27 -14.85 -4.84 3.59
C PRO A 27 -13.87 -3.93 4.32
N ALA A 28 -13.92 -3.93 5.65
CA ALA A 28 -12.97 -3.21 6.48
C ALA A 28 -11.57 -3.45 5.90
N ALA A 29 -11.00 -2.41 5.31
CA ALA A 29 -9.72 -2.51 4.62
C ALA A 29 -8.65 -2.61 5.71
N MET A 30 -8.43 -3.83 6.23
CA MET A 30 -7.21 -4.14 6.96
C MET A 30 -6.08 -3.71 6.04
N ALA A 31 -5.24 -2.77 6.47
CA ALA A 31 -4.39 -2.05 5.55
C ALA A 31 -3.53 -3.04 4.75
N LYS A 32 -3.84 -3.06 3.45
CA LYS A 32 -3.35 -4.03 2.50
C LYS A 32 -2.09 -3.40 1.94
N HIS A 33 -0.94 -3.90 2.35
CA HIS A 33 0.19 -3.87 1.43
C HIS A 33 -0.35 -4.28 0.05
N HIS A 34 0.08 -3.58 -1.01
CA HIS A 34 -0.28 -3.92 -2.38
C HIS A 34 -0.24 -5.45 -2.55
N PRO A 35 -1.28 -6.10 -3.11
CA PRO A 35 -1.39 -7.56 -3.12
C PRO A 35 -0.19 -8.24 -3.79
N ASP A 36 0.52 -7.51 -4.66
CA ASP A 36 1.73 -7.99 -5.31
C ASP A 36 2.96 -8.02 -4.38
N LEU A 37 2.93 -7.46 -3.16
CA LEU A 37 4.08 -7.47 -2.26
C LEU A 37 4.22 -8.85 -1.59
N ILE A 38 5.35 -9.49 -1.86
CA ILE A 38 5.68 -10.84 -1.38
C ILE A 38 6.62 -10.71 -0.18
N MET A 39 6.20 -11.29 0.95
CA MET A 39 7.02 -11.41 2.15
C MET A 39 7.93 -12.64 2.07
N CYS A 40 9.10 -12.55 2.70
CA CYS A 40 10.10 -13.61 2.71
C CYS A 40 9.61 -14.90 3.38
N ARG A 41 8.99 -14.81 4.56
CA ARG A 41 8.45 -15.94 5.36
C ARG A 41 9.45 -17.05 5.73
N LYS A 42 10.76 -16.80 5.57
CA LYS A 42 11.81 -17.70 6.09
C LYS A 42 11.85 -17.66 7.62
N GLN A 43 12.48 -18.66 8.23
CA GLN A 43 12.68 -18.72 9.67
C GLN A 43 13.36 -17.42 10.17
N PRO A 44 12.75 -16.69 11.12
CA PRO A 44 13.34 -15.47 11.65
C PRO A 44 14.58 -15.81 12.48
N GLY A 45 15.63 -15.01 12.31
CA GLY A 45 16.87 -15.11 13.08
C GLY A 45 16.89 -14.15 14.26
N ILE A 46 18.09 -13.78 14.69
CA ILE A 46 18.31 -12.89 15.84
C ILE A 46 18.25 -11.42 15.41
N ALA A 47 18.45 -11.14 14.12
CA ALA A 47 18.51 -9.78 13.59
C ALA A 47 17.18 -9.02 13.76
N ILE A 48 17.28 -7.77 14.20
CA ILE A 48 16.14 -6.87 14.37
C ILE A 48 15.81 -6.20 13.03
N GLY A 49 14.53 -6.17 12.66
CA GLY A 49 14.05 -5.45 11.48
C GLY A 49 14.13 -3.94 11.68
N ARG A 50 14.48 -3.19 10.63
CA ARG A 50 14.58 -1.72 10.66
C ARG A 50 13.58 -1.07 9.71
N LEU A 51 13.14 0.15 9.99
CA LEU A 51 12.29 0.96 9.12
C LEU A 51 13.04 2.24 8.71
N CYS A 52 12.77 2.74 7.50
CA CYS A 52 13.27 4.04 7.05
C CYS A 52 12.35 5.17 7.51
N GLU A 53 12.77 6.42 7.35
CA GLU A 53 12.00 7.63 7.73
C GLU A 53 10.56 7.64 7.17
N LYS A 54 10.37 7.11 5.96
CA LYS A 54 9.05 7.09 5.28
C LYS A 54 8.11 6.01 5.80
N CYS A 55 8.67 5.00 6.45
CA CYS A 55 7.96 3.84 6.96
C CYS A 55 7.94 3.82 8.49
N ASP A 56 8.48 4.84 9.13
CA ASP A 56 8.68 4.87 10.57
C ASP A 56 7.35 4.73 11.33
N GLY A 57 7.36 3.99 12.43
CA GLY A 57 6.19 3.72 13.27
C GLY A 57 5.11 2.82 12.63
N LYS A 58 5.28 2.33 11.40
CA LYS A 58 4.32 1.41 10.77
C LYS A 58 4.49 -0.03 11.26
N CYS A 59 3.37 -0.71 11.47
CA CYS A 59 3.34 -2.16 11.59
C CYS A 59 3.77 -2.80 10.26
N VAL A 60 4.67 -3.79 10.31
CA VAL A 60 5.22 -4.45 9.12
C VAL A 60 4.25 -5.37 8.37
N VAL A 61 3.04 -5.60 8.90
CA VAL A 61 2.03 -6.48 8.29
C VAL A 61 0.82 -5.71 7.79
N CYS A 62 0.32 -4.79 8.62
CA CYS A 62 -0.92 -4.06 8.33
C CYS A 62 -0.68 -2.57 8.10
N ASP A 63 0.56 -2.09 7.99
CA ASP A 63 0.91 -0.67 7.77
C ASP A 63 0.29 0.34 8.77
N SER A 64 -0.31 -0.13 9.87
CA SER A 64 -0.97 0.73 10.86
C SER A 64 0.05 1.35 11.81
N TYR A 65 -0.19 2.58 12.26
CA TYR A 65 0.67 3.29 13.23
C TYR A 65 0.28 3.07 14.70
N VAL A 66 -0.64 2.16 14.98
CA VAL A 66 -1.23 2.03 16.32
C VAL A 66 -0.58 0.92 17.14
N ARG A 67 -0.29 1.22 18.42
CA ARG A 67 0.07 0.28 19.49
C ARG A 67 1.11 -0.78 19.09
N PRO A 68 2.39 -0.39 18.89
CA PRO A 68 3.48 -1.36 18.73
C PRO A 68 3.60 -2.23 19.99
N ASP A 69 3.84 -3.53 19.82
CA ASP A 69 3.89 -4.51 20.91
C ASP A 69 5.16 -5.36 20.80
N THR A 70 5.28 -6.18 19.76
CA THR A 70 6.41 -7.10 19.57
C THR A 70 7.42 -6.55 18.57
N ILE A 71 8.72 -6.64 18.90
CA ILE A 71 9.81 -6.27 17.99
C ILE A 71 9.94 -7.26 16.82
N VAL A 72 10.18 -6.75 15.62
CA VAL A 72 10.28 -7.57 14.41
C VAL A 72 11.64 -8.24 14.31
N ARG A 73 11.65 -9.53 13.98
CA ARG A 73 12.87 -10.30 13.67
C ARG A 73 12.90 -10.68 12.19
N ILE A 74 14.08 -10.59 11.60
CA ILE A 74 14.33 -10.93 10.19
C ILE A 74 15.21 -12.16 10.06
N CYS A 75 15.07 -12.91 8.95
CA CYS A 75 15.93 -14.05 8.68
C CYS A 75 17.36 -13.60 8.33
N ASP A 76 18.32 -14.49 8.52
CA ASP A 76 19.74 -14.17 8.34
C ASP A 76 20.09 -13.81 6.89
N GLU A 77 19.43 -14.45 5.92
CA GLU A 77 19.60 -14.12 4.50
C GLU A 77 19.17 -12.67 4.18
N CYS A 78 18.05 -12.23 4.76
CA CYS A 78 17.54 -10.88 4.58
C CYS A 78 18.36 -9.82 5.32
N ASN A 79 19.25 -10.24 6.23
CA ASN A 79 20.18 -9.38 6.96
C ASN A 79 21.64 -9.61 6.54
N TYR A 80 21.89 -10.15 5.34
CA TYR A 80 23.26 -10.43 4.89
C TYR A 80 23.84 -9.30 4.03
N GLY A 81 25.11 -8.93 4.29
CA GLY A 81 25.89 -7.98 3.50
C GLY A 81 25.19 -6.64 3.27
N SER A 82 25.04 -6.25 2.01
CA SER A 82 24.43 -4.96 1.61
C SER A 82 22.97 -4.78 2.04
N TYR A 83 22.27 -5.85 2.46
CA TYR A 83 20.87 -5.80 2.94
C TYR A 83 20.74 -5.51 4.44
N GLN A 84 21.86 -5.45 5.15
CA GLN A 84 21.92 -5.08 6.57
C GLN A 84 21.35 -3.68 6.80
N GLY A 85 20.62 -3.55 7.91
CA GLY A 85 20.05 -2.26 8.30
C GLY A 85 19.08 -1.65 7.29
N ARG A 86 18.58 -2.42 6.31
CA ARG A 86 17.60 -1.93 5.34
C ARG A 86 16.17 -2.07 5.81
N CYS A 87 15.34 -1.13 5.37
CA CYS A 87 13.92 -1.07 5.66
C CYS A 87 13.20 -2.37 5.28
N VAL A 88 12.43 -2.94 6.22
CA VAL A 88 11.68 -4.20 6.03
C VAL A 88 10.61 -4.09 4.94
N ILE A 89 10.05 -2.90 4.74
CA ILE A 89 8.94 -2.62 3.82
C ILE A 89 9.45 -2.19 2.44
N CYS A 90 10.36 -1.20 2.38
CA CYS A 90 10.71 -0.55 1.11
C CYS A 90 12.15 -0.77 0.65
N GLY A 91 13.01 -1.39 1.48
CA GLY A 91 14.42 -1.62 1.19
C GLY A 91 15.32 -0.38 1.22
N GLY A 92 14.84 0.77 1.70
CA GLY A 92 15.66 1.98 1.93
C GLY A 92 16.59 1.86 3.15
N ALA A 93 17.35 2.91 3.46
CA ALA A 93 18.18 2.96 4.67
C ALA A 93 17.30 2.95 5.93
N GLY A 94 17.52 1.98 6.82
CA GLY A 94 16.77 1.83 8.07
C GLY A 94 17.39 2.65 9.19
N ILE A 95 16.54 3.29 9.98
CA ILE A 95 16.91 4.20 11.07
C ILE A 95 16.31 3.70 12.38
N SER A 96 15.00 3.50 12.40
CA SER A 96 14.26 3.01 13.56
C SER A 96 14.07 1.49 13.53
N ASP A 97 13.80 0.91 14.69
CA ASP A 97 13.45 -0.51 14.81
C ASP A 97 11.98 -0.75 14.41
N ALA A 98 11.72 -1.90 13.80
CA ALA A 98 10.41 -2.28 13.30
C ALA A 98 9.61 -3.05 14.37
N TYR A 99 8.30 -2.83 14.41
CA TYR A 99 7.39 -3.45 15.37
C TYR A 99 6.17 -4.08 14.67
N TYR A 100 5.63 -5.12 15.29
CA TYR A 100 4.27 -5.60 15.05
C TYR A 100 3.30 -4.85 15.97
N CYS A 101 2.14 -4.48 15.45
CA CYS A 101 1.08 -3.94 16.29
C CYS A 101 0.40 -5.05 17.09
N LYS A 102 -0.20 -4.67 18.23
CA LYS A 102 -0.91 -5.58 19.13
C LYS A 102 -1.97 -6.44 18.44
N GLU A 103 -2.70 -5.88 17.47
CA GLU A 103 -3.71 -6.61 16.71
C GLU A 103 -3.10 -7.71 15.84
N CYS A 104 -1.95 -7.45 15.21
CA CYS A 104 -1.25 -8.46 14.42
C CYS A 104 -0.70 -9.59 15.30
N VAL A 105 -0.21 -9.25 16.50
CA VAL A 105 0.27 -10.23 17.48
C VAL A 105 -0.89 -11.08 18.02
N GLN A 106 -2.04 -10.48 18.28
CA GLN A 106 -3.26 -11.21 18.69
C GLN A 106 -3.78 -12.15 17.62
N CYS A 107 -3.60 -11.81 16.34
CA CYS A 107 -3.88 -12.69 15.22
C CYS A 107 -2.73 -13.67 14.89
N GLU A 108 -1.69 -13.74 15.73
CA GLU A 108 -0.51 -14.59 15.57
C GLU A 108 0.29 -14.36 14.27
N LYS A 109 0.12 -13.20 13.62
CA LYS A 109 0.81 -12.87 12.35
C LYS A 109 2.30 -12.60 12.54
N ASP A 110 2.74 -12.34 13.76
CA ASP A 110 4.14 -12.25 14.15
C ASP A 110 4.87 -13.61 14.06
N ARG A 111 4.13 -14.72 13.96
CA ARG A 111 4.67 -16.09 13.84
C ARG A 111 4.77 -16.62 12.41
N ASP A 112 4.30 -15.86 11.42
CA ASP A 112 4.32 -16.26 10.01
C ASP A 112 5.73 -16.37 9.39
N GLY A 113 6.75 -15.87 10.10
CA GLY A 113 8.15 -15.86 9.68
C GLY A 113 8.67 -14.46 9.32
N CYS A 114 9.76 -14.39 8.57
CA CYS A 114 10.42 -13.13 8.24
C CYS A 114 9.50 -12.20 7.40
N PRO A 115 9.15 -11.00 7.90
CA PRO A 115 8.22 -10.10 7.21
C PRO A 115 8.89 -9.20 6.17
N LYS A 116 10.17 -9.43 5.84
CA LYS A 116 10.90 -8.61 4.85
C LYS A 116 10.32 -8.81 3.46
N ILE A 117 9.97 -7.70 2.82
CA ILE A 117 9.46 -7.67 1.46
C ILE A 117 10.63 -7.89 0.50
N VAL A 118 10.53 -8.92 -0.33
CA VAL A 118 11.61 -9.32 -1.25
C VAL A 118 11.51 -8.66 -2.62
N ASN A 119 10.30 -8.30 -3.04
CA ASN A 119 10.05 -7.71 -4.35
C ASN A 119 9.74 -6.21 -4.29
N LEU A 120 10.10 -5.50 -5.36
CA LEU A 120 9.71 -4.10 -5.55
C LEU A 120 8.36 -4.11 -6.28
N GLY A 121 7.27 -3.86 -5.54
CA GLY A 121 5.90 -3.95 -6.08
C GLY A 121 5.67 -3.10 -7.35
N SER A 122 4.72 -3.57 -8.17
CA SER A 122 4.34 -3.01 -9.48
C SER A 122 4.05 -1.51 -9.45
N ALA A 123 3.41 -1.01 -8.40
CA ALA A 123 3.13 0.42 -8.23
C ALA A 123 4.40 1.29 -8.23
N LYS A 124 5.51 0.81 -7.65
CA LYS A 124 6.77 1.57 -7.61
C LYS A 124 7.48 1.56 -8.96
N THR A 125 7.35 0.46 -9.71
CA THR A 125 7.90 0.36 -11.06
C THR A 125 7.11 1.20 -12.06
N ASP A 126 5.78 1.19 -11.99
CA ASP A 126 4.93 2.00 -12.88
C ASP A 126 5.20 3.50 -12.71
N LEU A 127 5.25 3.99 -11.47
CA LEU A 127 5.58 5.39 -11.18
C LEU A 127 6.97 5.80 -11.72
N PHE A 128 7.92 4.87 -11.77
CA PHE A 128 9.23 5.13 -12.36
C PHE A 128 9.14 5.29 -13.88
N TYR A 129 8.42 4.39 -14.55
CA TYR A 129 8.25 4.46 -16.01
C TYR A 129 7.39 5.64 -16.46
N GLU A 130 6.32 5.96 -15.73
CA GLU A 130 5.49 7.15 -16.00
C GLU A 130 6.30 8.43 -15.87
N ARG A 131 7.10 8.58 -14.81
CA ARG A 131 7.97 9.75 -14.61
C ARG A 131 9.01 9.90 -15.73
N LYS A 132 9.50 8.79 -16.28
CA LYS A 132 10.44 8.79 -17.41
C LYS A 132 9.74 9.08 -18.75
N LYS A 133 8.50 8.63 -18.92
CA LYS A 133 7.69 8.82 -20.15
C LYS A 133 7.22 10.27 -20.31
N TYR A 134 6.84 10.95 -19.23
CA TYR A 134 6.36 12.34 -19.25
C TYR A 134 7.45 13.36 -18.87
N GLY A 135 8.71 13.07 -19.20
CA GLY A 135 9.89 13.85 -18.84
C GLY A 135 9.67 15.37 -18.77
N PHE A 136 9.84 15.89 -17.55
CA PHE A 136 10.19 17.27 -17.18
C PHE A 136 10.02 18.34 -18.27
N LYS A 137 8.85 19.01 -18.33
CA LYS A 137 8.86 20.43 -18.72
C LYS A 137 9.59 21.18 -17.61
N ARG A 138 10.85 21.57 -17.86
CA ARG A 138 11.53 22.56 -17.01
C ARG A 138 10.62 23.78 -16.94
N ARG A 139 10.18 24.13 -15.73
CA ARG A 139 9.62 25.46 -15.47
C ARG A 139 10.75 26.39 -15.12
#